data_AF-A0A0A9XBT1-F1
#
_entry.id   AF-A0A0A9XBT1-F1
#
_cell.length_a   1.000
_cell.length_b   1.000
_cell.length_c   1.000
_cell.angle_alpha   90.00
_cell.angle_beta   90.00
_cell.angle_gamma   90.00
#
_symmetry.space_group_name_H-M   'P 1'
#
loop_
_entity.id
_entity.type
_entity.pdbx_description
1 polymer ?
#
loop_
_entity_poly.entity_id
_entity_poly.type
_entity_poly.pdbx_seq_one_letter_code
_entity_poly.pdbx_strand_id
1 'polypeptide(L)'
;MSRRKQTVAIRFQRELHDLRAELESTVTQFIRCIKPNAVATAGLLENDTVSAQLESAGVMQTIALKRQGYPVRRPLQSFAVYFYCIMPSNAAVMCRAGQYLQACMTLLQYYERLYG
;
A
#
# COMPACT_ATOMS: atom_id res chain seq x y z
N MET A 1 44.88 -15.40 12.53
CA MET A 1 43.54 -15.03 12.04
C MET A 1 43.67 -13.85 11.08
N SER A 2 43.39 -14.05 9.79
CA SER A 2 43.49 -12.99 8.79
C SER A 2 42.46 -11.89 9.07
N ARG A 3 42.93 -10.69 9.42
CA ARG A 3 42.08 -9.52 9.63
C ARG A 3 41.47 -9.17 8.27
N ARG A 4 40.17 -9.43 8.09
CA ARG A 4 39.44 -9.02 6.88
C ARG A 4 39.69 -7.53 6.67
N LYS A 5 40.43 -7.18 5.61
CA LYS A 5 40.74 -5.78 5.30
C LYS A 5 39.42 -5.07 5.07
N GLN A 6 39.16 -4.01 5.84
CA GLN A 6 37.97 -3.21 5.69
C GLN A 6 38.03 -2.49 4.35
N THR A 7 37.18 -2.90 3.41
CA THR A 7 37.04 -2.25 2.10
C THR A 7 35.85 -1.30 2.11
N VAL A 8 35.81 -0.40 1.14
CA VAL A 8 34.65 0.46 0.90
C VAL A 8 33.39 -0.39 0.68
N ALA A 9 33.49 -1.52 -0.03
CA ALA A 9 32.37 -2.43 -0.26
C ALA A 9 31.82 -3.04 1.05
N ILE A 10 32.71 -3.51 1.94
CA ILE A 10 32.29 -4.07 3.24
C ILE A 10 31.62 -3.00 4.10
N ARG A 11 32.13 -1.76 4.08
CA ARG A 11 31.51 -0.64 4.78
C ARG A 11 30.13 -0.30 4.21
N PHE A 12 30.01 -0.18 2.90
CA PHE A 12 28.75 0.12 2.21
C PHE A 12 27.68 -0.96 2.47
N GLN A 13 28.06 -2.24 2.42
CA GLN A 13 27.14 -3.34 2.73
C GLN A 13 26.58 -3.25 4.15
N ARG A 14 27.42 -2.90 5.14
CA ARG A 14 26.98 -2.69 6.51
C ARG A 14 26.04 -1.49 6.61
N GLU A 15 26.42 -0.35 6.04
CA GLU A 15 25.60 0.87 6.07
C GLU A 15 24.23 0.65 5.37
N LEU A 16 24.20 -0.09 4.27
CA LEU A 16 22.95 -0.44 3.57
C LEU A 16 22.07 -1.39 4.40
N HIS A 17 22.67 -2.35 5.09
CA HIS A 17 21.95 -3.26 5.98
C HIS A 17 21.30 -2.51 7.14
N ASP A 18 22.07 -1.64 7.80
CA ASP A 18 21.59 -0.86 8.94
C ASP A 18 20.46 0.10 8.53
N LEU A 19 20.62 0.79 7.38
CA LEU A 19 19.56 1.63 6.80
C LEU A 19 18.29 0.83 6.49
N ARG A 20 18.43 -0.37 5.91
CA ARG A 20 17.30 -1.22 5.58
C ARG A 20 16.53 -1.63 6.84
N ALA A 21 17.24 -2.04 7.89
CA ALA A 21 16.63 -2.43 9.16
C ALA A 21 15.83 -1.28 9.77
N GLU A 22 16.35 -0.06 9.71
CA GLU A 22 15.64 1.13 10.17
C GLU A 22 14.37 1.38 9.35
N LEU A 23 14.46 1.34 8.01
CA LEU A 23 13.29 1.54 7.13
C LEU A 23 12.19 0.50 7.35
N GLU A 24 12.57 -0.77 7.56
CA GLU A 24 11.65 -1.88 7.83
C GLU A 24 10.95 -1.77 9.19
N SER A 25 11.49 -0.98 10.13
CA SER A 25 10.83 -0.69 11.42
C SER A 25 9.69 0.33 11.30
N THR A 26 9.52 0.95 10.14
CA THR A 26 8.56 2.03 9.90
C THR A 26 7.45 1.63 8.93
N VAL A 27 6.40 2.47 8.82
CA VAL A 27 5.41 2.35 7.74
C VAL A 27 5.99 2.92 6.46
N THR A 28 6.28 2.05 5.48
CA THR A 28 6.90 2.46 4.23
C THR A 28 5.89 2.99 3.20
N GLN A 29 6.21 4.11 2.57
CA GLN A 29 5.52 4.62 1.39
C GLN A 29 6.48 4.65 0.19
N PHE A 30 6.11 3.99 -0.90
CA PHE A 30 6.94 3.90 -2.10
C PHE A 30 6.51 4.93 -3.14
N ILE A 31 7.48 5.70 -3.66
CA ILE A 31 7.33 6.60 -4.81
C ILE A 31 8.19 6.04 -5.95
N ARG A 32 7.60 5.84 -7.13
CA ARG A 32 8.29 5.38 -8.33
C ARG A 32 8.39 6.53 -9.33
N CYS A 33 9.61 7.01 -9.57
CA CYS A 33 9.86 8.04 -10.58
C CYS A 33 9.96 7.38 -11.97
N ILE A 34 9.37 8.03 -12.98
CA ILE A 34 9.39 7.57 -14.38
C ILE A 34 9.99 8.67 -15.24
N LYS A 35 11.03 8.34 -16.01
CA LYS A 35 11.63 9.25 -16.99
C LYS A 35 10.82 9.17 -18.29
N PRO A 36 10.19 10.27 -18.75
CA PRO A 36 9.25 10.21 -19.87
C PRO A 36 9.94 10.09 -21.24
N ASN A 37 11.19 10.56 -21.38
CA ASN A 37 11.99 10.47 -22.61
C ASN A 37 13.49 10.57 -22.29
N ALA A 38 14.35 10.03 -23.17
CA ALA A 38 15.80 10.05 -22.97
C ALA A 38 16.43 11.46 -23.08
N VAL A 39 15.86 12.29 -23.95
CA VAL A 39 16.39 13.59 -24.41
C VAL A 39 16.07 14.79 -23.50
N ALA A 40 15.44 14.55 -22.35
CA ALA A 40 15.06 15.59 -21.37
C ALA A 40 14.17 16.72 -21.92
N THR A 41 13.31 16.41 -22.89
CA THR A 41 12.38 17.38 -23.47
C THR A 41 11.04 17.36 -22.74
N ALA A 42 10.52 18.51 -22.32
CA ALA A 42 9.22 18.62 -21.68
C ALA A 42 8.08 18.25 -22.64
N GLY A 43 7.03 17.59 -22.14
CA GLY A 43 5.85 17.21 -22.93
C GLY A 43 6.05 16.02 -23.87
N LEU A 44 7.27 15.48 -24.00
CA LEU A 44 7.55 14.29 -24.80
C LEU A 44 7.46 13.02 -23.94
N LEU A 45 6.63 12.07 -24.36
CA LEU A 45 6.45 10.76 -23.72
C LEU A 45 6.79 9.64 -24.71
N GLU A 46 7.82 8.86 -24.40
CA GLU A 46 8.25 7.70 -25.16
C GLU A 46 7.65 6.44 -24.53
N ASN A 47 6.57 5.93 -25.12
CA ASN A 47 5.77 4.84 -24.55
C ASN A 47 6.59 3.58 -24.26
N ASP A 48 7.46 3.14 -25.17
CA ASP A 48 8.26 1.92 -24.98
C ASP A 48 9.22 2.07 -23.78
N THR A 49 9.87 3.23 -23.67
CA THR A 49 10.78 3.56 -22.57
C THR A 49 10.03 3.63 -21.24
N VAL A 50 8.84 4.20 -21.22
CA VAL A 50 7.99 4.28 -20.03
C VAL A 50 7.44 2.91 -19.66
N SER A 51 6.98 2.10 -20.62
CA SER A 51 6.47 0.75 -20.38
C SER A 51 7.54 -0.15 -19.76
N ALA A 52 8.76 -0.13 -20.30
CA ALA A 52 9.89 -0.88 -19.75
C ALA A 52 10.22 -0.45 -18.30
N GLN A 53 10.13 0.85 -17.99
CA GLN A 53 10.29 1.35 -16.62
C GLN A 53 9.18 0.88 -15.69
N LEU A 54 7.92 0.86 -16.14
CA LEU A 54 6.79 0.40 -15.33
C LEU A 54 6.91 -1.10 -14.98
N GLU A 55 7.35 -1.91 -15.94
CA GLU A 55 7.60 -3.35 -15.75
C GLU A 55 8.79 -3.60 -14.81
N SER A 56 9.94 -2.95 -15.07
CA SER A 56 11.16 -3.12 -14.27
C SER A 56 11.01 -2.57 -12.85
N ALA A 57 10.24 -1.49 -12.66
CA ALA A 57 9.93 -0.95 -11.33
C ALA A 57 8.85 -1.74 -10.59
N GLY A 58 8.26 -2.77 -11.21
CA GLY A 58 7.27 -3.65 -10.59
C GLY A 58 5.88 -3.02 -10.43
N VAL A 59 5.56 -1.95 -11.16
CA VAL A 59 4.32 -1.17 -10.98
C VAL A 59 3.11 -2.01 -11.36
N MET A 60 3.17 -2.69 -12.51
CA MET A 60 2.07 -3.51 -13.02
C MET A 60 1.75 -4.68 -12.09
N GLN A 61 2.79 -5.34 -11.58
CA GLN A 61 2.71 -6.44 -10.62
C GLN A 61 2.13 -5.96 -9.28
N THR A 62 2.55 -4.78 -8.82
CA THR A 62 2.01 -4.15 -7.60
C THR A 62 0.50 -3.87 -7.73
N ILE A 63 0.06 -3.36 -8.89
CA ILE A 63 -1.36 -3.13 -9.17
C ILE A 63 -2.13 -4.46 -9.18
N ALA A 64 -1.62 -5.46 -9.89
CA ALA A 64 -2.25 -6.79 -9.97
C ALA A 64 -2.42 -7.42 -8.58
N LEU A 65 -1.36 -7.41 -7.76
CA LEU A 65 -1.40 -7.94 -6.39
C LEU A 65 -2.42 -7.20 -5.52
N LYS A 66 -2.47 -5.86 -5.60
CA LYS A 66 -3.43 -5.04 -4.85
C LYS A 66 -4.87 -5.32 -5.26
N ARG A 67 -5.13 -5.62 -6.54
CA ARG A 67 -6.47 -5.94 -7.05
C ARG A 67 -6.96 -7.33 -6.62
N GLN A 68 -6.05 -8.30 -6.50
CA GLN A 68 -6.39 -9.66 -6.07
C GLN A 68 -6.60 -9.77 -4.56
N GLY A 69 -5.99 -8.86 -3.78
CA GLY A 69 -6.14 -8.82 -2.34
C GLY A 69 -7.21 -7.85 -1.83
N TYR A 70 -7.18 -7.61 -0.52
CA TYR A 70 -7.96 -6.56 0.17
C TYR A 70 -7.02 -5.42 0.58
N PRO A 71 -6.78 -4.43 -0.31
CA PRO A 71 -5.79 -3.38 -0.08
C PRO A 71 -6.23 -2.39 1.01
N VAL A 72 -7.54 -2.26 1.24
CA VAL A 72 -8.10 -1.42 2.30
C VAL A 72 -8.26 -2.26 3.56
N ARG A 73 -7.41 -2.01 4.55
CA ARG A 73 -7.51 -2.62 5.89
C ARG A 73 -7.75 -1.52 6.89
N ARG A 74 -8.90 -1.58 7.57
CA ARG A 74 -9.29 -0.61 8.59
C ARG A 74 -9.66 -1.36 9.88
N PRO A 75 -9.29 -0.86 11.07
CA PRO A 75 -9.85 -1.34 12.31
C PRO A 75 -11.38 -1.23 12.31
N LEU A 76 -12.07 -2.13 13.01
CA LEU A 76 -13.55 -2.19 13.03
C LEU A 76 -14.18 -0.85 13.43
N GLN A 77 -13.66 -0.20 14.46
CA GLN A 77 -14.14 1.10 14.91
C GLN A 77 -14.00 2.17 13.80
N SER A 78 -12.83 2.26 13.17
CA SER A 78 -12.60 3.23 12.09
C SER A 78 -13.45 2.95 10.86
N PHE A 79 -13.70 1.68 10.53
CA PHE A 79 -14.61 1.29 9.47
C PHE A 79 -16.05 1.70 9.80
N ALA A 80 -16.51 1.40 11.02
CA ALA A 80 -17.86 1.71 11.46
C ALA A 80 -18.15 3.22 11.43
N VAL A 81 -17.21 4.02 11.94
CA VAL A 81 -17.31 5.50 11.91
C VAL A 81 -17.28 6.02 10.47
N TYR A 82 -16.39 5.49 9.63
CA TYR A 82 -16.26 5.93 8.23
C TYR A 82 -17.56 5.71 7.43
N PHE A 83 -18.25 4.60 7.64
CA PHE A 83 -19.49 4.26 6.92
C PHE A 83 -20.77 4.62 7.67
N TYR A 84 -20.69 5.30 8.81
CA TYR A 84 -21.83 5.56 9.68
C TYR A 84 -23.01 6.23 8.96
N CYS A 85 -22.74 7.20 8.07
CA CYS A 85 -23.79 7.94 7.35
C CYS A 85 -24.62 7.09 6.38
N ILE A 86 -24.08 5.94 5.95
CA ILE A 86 -24.77 5.02 5.03
C ILE A 86 -25.23 3.74 5.75
N MET A 87 -25.06 3.65 7.06
CA MET A 87 -25.49 2.48 7.83
C MET A 87 -27.02 2.39 7.93
N PRO A 88 -27.60 1.19 7.82
CA PRO A 88 -29.00 0.98 8.17
C PRO A 88 -29.20 1.21 9.69
N SER A 89 -30.41 1.61 10.07
CA SER A 89 -30.71 2.06 11.44
C SER A 89 -30.31 1.06 12.53
N ASN A 90 -30.47 -0.25 12.29
CA ASN A 90 -30.06 -1.30 13.22
C ASN A 90 -28.54 -1.34 13.43
N ALA A 91 -27.75 -1.26 12.36
CA ALA A 91 -26.29 -1.20 12.43
C ALA A 91 -25.80 0.10 13.11
N ALA A 92 -26.45 1.23 12.84
CA ALA A 92 -26.11 2.51 13.46
C ALA A 92 -26.34 2.50 14.98
N VAL A 93 -27.41 1.86 15.46
CA VAL A 93 -27.67 1.67 16.91
C VAL A 93 -26.55 0.83 17.54
N MET A 94 -26.16 -0.28 16.90
CA MET A 94 -25.05 -1.12 17.36
C MET A 94 -23.72 -0.36 17.40
N CYS A 95 -23.45 0.47 16.39
CA CYS A 95 -22.26 1.31 16.34
C CYS A 95 -22.21 2.30 17.51
N ARG A 96 -23.34 2.96 17.84
CA ARG A 96 -23.44 3.87 18.99
C ARG A 96 -23.29 3.15 20.33
N ALA A 97 -23.69 1.88 20.41
CA ALA A 97 -23.51 1.03 21.58
C ALA A 97 -22.07 0.46 21.72
N GLY A 98 -21.15 0.84 20.84
CA GLY A 98 -19.76 0.33 20.84
C GLY A 98 -19.61 -1.09 20.30
N GLN A 99 -20.66 -1.69 19.75
CA GLN A 99 -20.67 -3.04 19.19
C GLN A 99 -20.18 -3.02 17.74
N TYR A 100 -18.93 -2.61 17.52
CA TYR A 100 -18.41 -2.34 16.17
C TYR A 100 -18.39 -3.57 15.25
N LEU A 101 -18.02 -4.75 15.75
CA LEU A 101 -18.00 -5.98 14.94
C LEU A 101 -19.38 -6.29 14.37
N GLN A 102 -20.40 -6.37 15.23
CA GLN A 102 -21.79 -6.60 14.85
C GLN A 102 -22.32 -5.50 13.92
N ALA A 103 -22.01 -4.24 14.20
CA ALA A 103 -22.42 -3.12 13.34
C ALA A 103 -21.85 -3.26 11.92
N CYS A 104 -20.54 -3.56 11.81
CA CYS A 104 -19.88 -3.75 10.51
C CYS A 104 -20.44 -4.96 9.75
N MET A 105 -20.63 -6.09 10.43
CA MET A 105 -21.20 -7.29 9.81
C MET A 105 -22.62 -7.05 9.31
N THR A 106 -23.45 -6.38 10.12
CA THR A 106 -24.83 -6.04 9.75
C THR A 106 -24.87 -5.09 8.56
N LEU A 107 -23.98 -4.09 8.54
CA LEU A 107 -23.82 -3.18 7.39
C LEU A 107 -23.45 -3.94 6.11
N LEU A 108 -22.46 -4.81 6.17
CA LEU A 108 -21.99 -5.57 5.00
C LEU A 108 -23.08 -6.51 4.47
N GLN A 109 -23.73 -7.26 5.37
CA GLN A 109 -24.84 -8.15 5.00
C GLN A 109 -26.03 -7.41 4.40
N TYR A 110 -26.32 -6.19 4.88
CA TYR A 110 -27.38 -5.36 4.32
C TYR A 110 -27.10 -5.01 2.86
N TYR A 111 -25.87 -4.58 2.54
CA TYR A 111 -25.49 -4.23 1.18
C TYR A 111 -25.29 -5.43 0.26
N GLU A 112 -24.83 -6.56 0.79
CA GLU A 112 -24.78 -7.83 0.05
C GLU A 112 -26.17 -8.26 -0.43
N ARG A 113 -27.22 -8.06 0.36
CA ARG A 113 -28.60 -8.35 -0.06
C ARG A 113 -29.17 -7.39 -1.10
N LEU A 114 -28.66 -6.17 -1.17
CA LEU A 114 -29.16 -5.15 -2.10
C LEU A 114 -28.48 -5.20 -3.46
N TYR A 115 -27.20 -5.58 -3.50
CA TYR A 115 -26.35 -5.48 -4.69
C TYR A 115 -25.62 -6.77 -5.07
N GLY A 116 -25.71 -7.82 -4.24
CA GLY A 116 -25.22 -9.17 -4.56
C GLY A 116 -26.29 -9.96 -5.31
#